data_AF-A0A6C1TXQ6-F1
#
_entry.id   AF-A0A6C1TXQ6-F1
#
_cell.length_a   1.000
_cell.length_b   1.000
_cell.length_c   1.000
_cell.angle_alpha   90.00
_cell.angle_beta   90.00
_cell.angle_gamma   90.00
#
_symmetry.space_group_name_H-M   'P 1'
#
loop_
_entity.id
_entity.type
_entity.pdbx_description
1 polymer ?
#
loop_
_entity_poly.entity_id
_entity_poly.type
_entity_poly.pdbx_seq_one_letter_code
_entity_poly.pdbx_strand_id
1 'polypeptide(L)'
;MSTFQGSGPRVFLGAVKEAGEILGTPLPPVTVHDLRHTAASLAISSGANIKVIQRMLGHASADMTLDVYGHLYESDLDSVAQRMNQQFKSA
;
A
#
# COMPACT_ATOMS: atom_id res chain seq x y z
N MET A 1 0.54 3.24 -17.60
CA MET A 1 -0.39 2.12 -17.36
C MET A 1 0.39 0.82 -17.50
N SER A 2 1.00 0.35 -16.41
CA SER A 2 1.75 -0.92 -16.42
C SER A 2 0.81 -2.02 -15.96
N THR A 3 0.36 -2.86 -16.91
CA THR A 3 -0.34 -4.10 -16.62
C THR A 3 0.65 -5.10 -16.04
N PHE A 4 0.84 -5.08 -14.72
CA PHE A 4 1.61 -6.10 -14.02
C PHE A 4 0.81 -7.39 -13.98
N GLN A 5 1.01 -8.23 -14.99
CA GLN A 5 0.42 -9.56 -15.07
C GLN A 5 1.20 -10.51 -14.15
N GLY A 6 0.72 -10.68 -12.92
CA GLY A 6 1.30 -11.59 -11.94
C GLY A 6 1.28 -13.05 -12.41
N SER A 7 2.40 -13.53 -12.97
CA SER A 7 2.68 -14.93 -13.32
C SER A 7 3.04 -15.81 -12.11
N GLY A 8 2.41 -15.55 -10.96
CA GLY A 8 2.58 -16.38 -9.76
C GLY A 8 1.64 -17.59 -9.79
N PRO A 9 1.99 -18.72 -9.12
CA PRO A 9 1.09 -19.85 -8.99
C PRO A 9 -0.21 -19.38 -8.34
N ARG A 10 -1.33 -19.67 -9.00
CA ARG A 10 -2.66 -19.10 -8.73
C ARG A 10 -3.38 -19.84 -7.59
N VAL A 11 -2.63 -20.13 -6.52
CA VAL A 11 -3.08 -20.92 -5.36
C VAL A 11 -4.20 -20.24 -4.58
N PHE A 12 -4.33 -18.91 -4.69
CA PHE A 12 -5.37 -18.12 -4.02
C PHE A 12 -6.66 -17.94 -4.83
N LEU A 13 -6.71 -18.38 -6.10
CA LEU A 13 -7.93 -18.20 -6.90
C LEU A 13 -9.14 -18.92 -6.31
N GLY A 14 -8.93 -20.10 -5.72
CA GLY A 14 -10.01 -20.84 -5.06
C GLY A 14 -10.63 -20.03 -3.92
N ALA A 15 -9.78 -19.48 -3.04
CA ALA A 15 -10.21 -18.64 -1.92
C ALA A 15 -10.87 -17.33 -2.37
N VAL A 16 -10.35 -16.69 -3.43
CA VAL A 16 -10.95 -15.46 -3.99
C VAL A 16 -12.33 -15.75 -4.60
N LYS A 17 -12.49 -16.91 -5.25
CA LYS A 17 -13.78 -17.35 -5.79
C LYS A 17 -14.79 -17.60 -4.66
N GLU A 18 -14.40 -18.35 -3.63
CA GLU A 18 -15.25 -18.62 -2.46
C GLU A 18 -15.66 -17.32 -1.75
N ALA A 19 -14.73 -16.38 -1.56
CA ALA A 19 -15.02 -15.07 -1.01
C ALA A 19 -16.05 -14.29 -1.85
N GLY A 20 -15.97 -14.37 -3.19
CA GLY A 20 -16.96 -13.78 -4.08
C GLY A 20 -18.34 -14.42 -3.98
N GLU A 21 -18.40 -15.74 -3.81
CA GLU A 21 -19.67 -16.46 -3.58
C GLU A 21 -20.31 -16.03 -2.25
N ILE A 22 -19.53 -15.89 -1.17
CA ILE A 22 -20.00 -15.40 0.14
C ILE A 22 -20.52 -13.96 0.04
N LEU A 23 -19.82 -13.09 -0.68
CA LEU A 23 -20.21 -11.69 -0.87
C LEU A 23 -21.35 -11.51 -1.88
N GLY A 24 -21.77 -12.57 -2.57
CA GLY A 24 -22.79 -12.52 -3.62
C GLY A 24 -22.35 -11.75 -4.87
N THR A 25 -21.04 -11.54 -5.06
CA THR A 25 -20.49 -10.81 -6.21
C THR A 25 -19.14 -11.40 -6.65
N PRO A 26 -18.93 -11.64 -7.95
CA PRO A 26 -17.66 -12.18 -8.43
C PRO A 26 -16.53 -11.19 -8.18
N LEU A 27 -15.47 -11.65 -7.50
CA LEU A 27 -14.26 -10.86 -7.27
C LEU A 27 -13.27 -11.04 -8.43
N PRO A 28 -12.52 -9.99 -8.80
CA PRO A 28 -11.44 -10.12 -9.76
C PRO A 28 -10.34 -11.05 -9.20
N PRO A 29 -9.56 -11.71 -10.06
CA PRO A 29 -8.38 -12.46 -9.65
C PRO A 29 -7.41 -11.57 -8.84
N VAL A 30 -7.01 -12.03 -7.65
CA VAL A 30 -6.04 -11.34 -6.79
C VAL A 30 -4.82 -12.23 -6.57
N THR A 31 -3.63 -11.62 -6.60
CA THR A 31 -2.36 -12.27 -6.25
C THR A 31 -1.83 -11.79 -4.90
N VAL A 32 -0.88 -12.53 -4.33
CA VAL A 32 -0.16 -12.09 -3.10
C VAL A 32 0.55 -10.76 -3.32
N HIS A 33 1.00 -10.49 -4.55
CA HIS A 33 1.66 -9.24 -4.89
C HIS A 33 0.68 -8.06 -4.83
N ASP A 34 -0.56 -8.24 -5.28
CA ASP A 34 -1.60 -7.20 -5.20
C ASP A 34 -1.99 -6.90 -3.75
N LEU A 35 -2.07 -7.95 -2.91
CA LEU A 35 -2.28 -7.79 -1.47
C LEU A 35 -1.11 -7.04 -0.81
N ARG A 36 0.13 -7.31 -1.21
CA ARG A 36 1.32 -6.59 -0.74
C ARG A 36 1.27 -5.11 -1.12
N HIS A 37 0.84 -4.78 -2.35
CA HIS A 37 0.63 -3.38 -2.77
C HIS A 37 -0.46 -2.71 -1.94
N THR A 38 -1.57 -3.40 -1.68
CA THR A 38 -2.68 -2.88 -0.88
C THR A 38 -2.23 -2.57 0.55
N ALA A 39 -1.48 -3.48 1.18
CA ALA A 39 -0.94 -3.29 2.52
C ALA A 39 0.03 -2.09 2.59
N ALA A 40 0.88 -1.91 1.57
CA ALA A 40 1.77 -0.76 1.48
C ALA A 40 0.99 0.57 1.37
N SER A 41 0.01 0.65 0.47
CA SER A 41 -0.81 1.85 0.29
C SER A 41 -1.60 2.23 1.54
N LEU A 42 -2.15 1.24 2.27
CA LEU A 42 -2.84 1.48 3.53
C LEU A 42 -1.90 1.98 4.63
N ALA A 43 -0.68 1.45 4.71
CA ALA A 43 0.32 1.93 5.67
C ALA A 43 0.75 3.38 5.36
N ILE A 44 0.88 3.75 4.09
CA ILE A 44 1.18 5.14 3.71
C ILE A 44 0.04 6.07 4.11
N SER A 45 -1.19 5.69 3.79
CA SER A 45 -2.40 6.47 4.10
C SER A 45 -2.60 6.67 5.61
N SER A 46 -2.16 5.73 6.45
CA SER A 46 -2.18 5.90 7.91
C SER A 46 -1.06 6.80 8.46
N GLY A 47 -0.21 7.35 7.59
CA GLY A 47 0.90 8.23 7.95
C GLY A 47 2.18 7.49 8.35
N ALA A 48 2.33 6.21 7.98
CA ALA A 48 3.55 5.47 8.30
C ALA A 48 4.77 6.02 7.58
N ASN A 49 5.88 6.14 8.32
CA ASN A 49 7.15 6.58 7.78
C ASN A 49 7.71 5.55 6.78
N ILE A 50 8.34 6.03 5.71
CA ILE A 50 8.93 5.20 4.66
C ILE A 50 9.89 4.11 5.18
N LYS A 51 10.64 4.36 6.27
CA LYS A 51 11.52 3.37 6.92
C LYS A 51 10.73 2.23 7.57
N VAL A 52 9.55 2.52 8.10
CA VAL A 52 8.65 1.50 8.69
C VAL A 52 8.11 0.61 7.57
N ILE A 53 7.66 1.22 6.47
CA ILE A 53 7.13 0.51 5.31
C ILE A 53 8.23 -0.31 4.63
N GLN A 54 9.44 0.22 4.51
CA GLN A 54 10.61 -0.50 4.01
C GLN A 54 10.84 -1.79 4.81
N ARG A 55 10.82 -1.73 6.15
CA ARG A 55 10.99 -2.91 7.02
C ARG A 55 9.81 -3.86 6.89
N MET A 56 8.58 -3.35 6.86
CA MET A 56 7.35 -4.14 6.69
C MET A 56 7.38 -4.96 5.39
N LEU A 57 7.88 -4.36 4.31
CA LEU A 57 7.99 -5.00 3.01
C LEU A 57 9.28 -5.83 2.86
N GLY A 58 10.26 -5.65 3.74
CA GLY A 58 11.57 -6.30 3.62
C GLY A 58 12.38 -5.80 2.42
N HIS A 59 12.18 -4.55 2.00
CA HIS A 59 12.97 -3.96 0.92
C HIS A 59 14.40 -3.65 1.41
N ALA A 60 15.39 -3.98 0.57
CA ALA A 60 16.80 -3.77 0.87
C ALA A 60 17.16 -2.28 1.01
N SER A 61 16.49 -1.41 0.24
CA SER A 61 16.63 0.05 0.33
C SER A 61 15.27 0.74 0.41
N ALA A 62 15.28 1.94 1.00
CA ALA A 62 14.12 2.82 1.01
C ALA A 62 13.79 3.32 -0.41
N ASP A 63 14.80 3.47 -1.27
CA ASP A 63 14.65 3.91 -2.67
C ASP A 63 13.71 3.00 -3.44
N MET A 64 13.83 1.67 -3.31
CA MET A 64 12.90 0.72 -3.94
C MET A 64 11.44 0.94 -3.50
N THR A 65 11.23 1.44 -2.29
CA THR A 65 9.88 1.74 -1.77
C THR A 65 9.39 3.09 -2.28
N LEU A 66 10.29 4.09 -2.36
CA LEU A 66 9.98 5.42 -2.88
C LEU A 66 9.73 5.42 -4.40
N ASP A 67 10.48 4.62 -5.17
CA ASP A 67 10.27 4.49 -6.61
C ASP A 67 8.87 3.95 -6.92
N VAL A 68 8.34 3.07 -6.06
CA VAL A 68 7.04 2.42 -6.26
C VAL A 68 5.90 3.25 -5.65
N TYR A 69 6.09 3.82 -4.46
CA TYR A 69 5.00 4.43 -3.68
C TYR A 69 5.20 5.92 -3.36
N GLY A 70 6.30 6.54 -3.81
CA GLY A 70 6.64 7.94 -3.49
C GLY A 70 5.57 8.94 -3.86
N HIS A 71 4.86 8.70 -4.97
CA HIS A 71 3.74 9.52 -5.43
C HIS A 71 2.56 9.56 -4.45
N LEU A 72 2.41 8.56 -3.56
CA LEU A 72 1.37 8.56 -2.54
C LEU A 72 1.65 9.54 -1.38
N TYR A 73 2.85 10.12 -1.33
CA TYR A 73 3.25 11.11 -0.33
C TYR A 73 3.14 12.56 -0.83
N GLU A 74 2.72 12.83 -2.07
CA GLU A 74 2.65 14.20 -2.61
C GLU A 74 1.63 15.08 -1.88
N SER A 75 0.54 14.50 -1.34
CA SER A 75 -0.44 15.24 -0.53
C SER A 75 -0.02 15.49 0.92
N ASP A 76 1.16 15.02 1.34
CA ASP A 76 1.58 15.04 2.74
C ASP A 76 2.30 16.34 3.14
N LEU A 77 2.78 17.15 2.20
CA LEU A 77 3.49 18.40 2.53
C LEU A 77 2.60 19.41 3.26
N ASP A 78 1.38 19.63 2.77
CA ASP A 78 0.42 20.55 3.39
C ASP A 78 -0.04 20.04 4.77
N SER A 79 -0.27 18.73 4.89
CA SER A 79 -0.67 18.10 6.14
C SER A 79 0.46 18.16 7.19
N VAL A 80 1.72 17.99 6.77
CA VAL A 80 2.90 18.16 7.62
C VAL A 80 3.03 19.62 8.06
N ALA A 81 2.90 20.59 7.16
CA ALA A 81 2.95 22.01 7.51
C ALA A 81 1.87 22.40 8.54
N GLN A 82 0.64 21.90 8.39
CA GLN A 82 -0.44 22.11 9.35
C GLN A 82 -0.12 21.51 10.72
N ARG A 83 0.38 20.26 10.76
CA ARG A 83 0.79 19.59 12.00
C ARG A 83 1.91 20.33 12.72
N MET A 84 2.93 20.81 11.99
CA MET A 84 4.02 21.62 12.54
C MET A 84 3.50 22.93 13.16
N ASN A 85 2.63 23.65 12.44
CA ASN A 85 2.04 24.89 12.94
C ASN A 85 1.19 24.67 14.20
N GLN A 86 0.46 23.55 14.27
CA GLN A 86 -0.34 23.21 15.44
C GLN A 86 0.53 22.90 16.65
N GLN A 87 1.63 22.15 16.45
CA GLN A 87 2.60 21.85 17.51
C GLN A 87 3.26 23.11 18.06
N PHE A 88 3.64 24.05 17.18
CA PHE A 88 4.19 25.34 17.59
C PHE A 88 3.20 26.18 18.40
N LYS A 89 1.92 26.20 18.02
CA LYS A 89 0.87 26.93 18.74
C LYS A 89 0.49 26.32 20.10
N SER A 90 0.83 25.05 20.31
CA SER A 90 0.56 24.32 21.55
C SER A 90 1.74 24.29 22.53
N ALA A 91 2.89 24.85 22.15
CA ALA A 91 4.08 25.01 22.98
C ALA A 91 4.09 26.40 23.64
#